data_AF-A0A936AJP1-F1
#
_entry.id   AF-A0A936AJP1-F1
#
_cell.length_a   1.000
_cell.length_b   1.000
_cell.length_c   1.000
_cell.angle_alpha   90.00
_cell.angle_beta   90.00
_cell.angle_gamma   90.00
#
_symmetry.space_group_name_H-M   'P 1'
#
loop_
_entity.id
_entity.type
_entity.pdbx_description
1 polymer ?
#
loop_
_entity_poly.entity_id
_entity_poly.type
_entity_poly.pdbx_seq_one_letter_code
_entity_poly.pdbx_strand_id
1 'polypeptide(L)' 'MATDTLERMGHHTLIGNNTTINLEPDSKEETIYRFNALSEGATEIAPFQDQFWGALWGCCLNRYGIRWMFNYAENNS' A
#
# COMPACT_ATOMS: atom_id res chain seq x y z
N MET A 1 12.48 25.02 8.45
CA MET A 1 11.57 24.18 7.66
C MET A 1 10.16 24.65 7.97
N ALA A 2 9.45 25.18 6.97
CA ALA A 2 8.08 25.65 7.11
C ALA A 2 7.16 24.45 7.33
N THR A 3 6.22 24.56 8.27
CA THR A 3 5.23 23.53 8.58
C THR A 3 3.89 23.99 8.00
N ASP A 4 3.41 23.34 6.95
CA ASP A 4 2.19 23.70 6.22
C ASP A 4 0.94 23.04 6.81
N THR A 5 0.77 23.10 8.12
CA THR A 5 -0.44 22.61 8.81
C THR A 5 -1.09 23.74 9.58
N LEU A 6 -1.74 24.64 8.85
CA LEU A 6 -2.66 25.62 9.40
C LEU A 6 -4.00 24.92 9.70
N GLU A 7 -4.29 24.69 10.98
CA GLU A 7 -5.51 24.04 11.51
C GLU A 7 -6.84 24.75 11.15
N ARG A 8 -6.80 25.90 10.45
CA ARG A 8 -7.97 26.75 10.19
C ARG A 8 -8.78 26.39 8.93
N MET A 9 -8.35 25.42 8.14
CA MET A 9 -8.98 25.10 6.84
C MET A 9 -9.74 23.76 6.80
N GLY A 10 -10.10 23.16 7.94
CA GLY A 10 -10.93 21.95 7.93
C GLY A 10 -10.25 20.71 7.30
N HIS A 11 -8.93 20.75 7.13
CA HIS A 11 -8.15 19.58 6.75
C HIS A 11 -8.06 18.63 7.94
N HIS A 12 -9.09 17.81 8.13
CA HIS A 12 -8.94 16.60 8.92
C HIS A 12 -7.89 15.74 8.23
N THR A 13 -6.73 15.58 8.87
CA THR A 13 -5.75 14.58 8.47
C THR A 13 -6.38 13.22 8.78
N LEU A 14 -7.14 12.70 7.82
CA LEU A 14 -7.69 11.36 7.89
C LEU A 14 -6.50 10.40 7.88
N ILE A 15 -6.25 9.76 9.02
CA ILE A 15 -5.27 8.69 9.16
C ILE A 15 -5.64 7.63 8.10
N GLY A 16 -4.76 7.42 7.12
CA GLY A 16 -5.03 6.56 5.95
C GLY A 16 -4.91 7.22 4.58
N ASN A 17 -4.86 8.56 4.49
CA ASN A 17 -4.76 9.27 3.21
C ASN A 17 -3.49 10.15 3.04
N ASN A 18 -2.60 10.20 4.05
CA ASN A 18 -1.39 11.05 3.97
C ASN A 18 -0.13 10.29 3.54
N THR A 19 -0.10 8.95 3.69
CA THR A 19 1.12 8.17 3.41
C THR A 19 0.76 6.78 2.93
N THR A 20 1.29 6.44 1.76
CA THR A 20 1.20 5.10 1.17
C THR A 20 2.61 4.52 1.10
N ILE A 21 2.78 3.31 1.60
CA ILE A 21 4.05 2.59 1.54
C ILE A 21 3.97 1.56 0.43
N ASN A 22 4.86 1.67 -0.56
CA ASN A 22 4.99 0.69 -1.64
C ASN A 22 6.12 -0.29 -1.32
N LEU A 23 5.83 -1.58 -1.41
CA LEU A 23 6.82 -2.65 -1.27
C LEU A 23 6.99 -3.36 -2.62
N GLU A 24 8.24 -3.56 -3.00
CA GLU A 24 8.63 -4.27 -4.23
C GLU A 24 9.57 -5.43 -3.88
N PRO A 25 9.03 -6.57 -3.40
CA PRO A 25 9.84 -7.72 -3.04
C PRO A 25 10.39 -8.46 -4.26
N ASP A 26 11.49 -9.17 -4.09
CA ASP A 26 12.16 -9.91 -5.19
C ASP A 26 11.48 -11.26 -5.52
N SER A 27 10.51 -11.70 -4.70
CA SER A 27 9.78 -12.96 -4.90
C SER A 27 8.27 -12.75 -4.80
N LYS A 28 7.54 -13.45 -5.67
CA LYS A 28 6.08 -13.49 -5.68
C LYS A 28 5.52 -14.10 -4.40
N GLU A 29 6.12 -15.20 -3.93
CA GLU A 29 5.70 -15.92 -2.72
C GLU A 29 5.84 -15.02 -1.50
N GLU A 30 6.94 -14.28 -1.41
CA GLU A 30 7.21 -13.36 -0.32
C GLU A 30 6.24 -12.16 -0.32
N THR A 31 5.92 -11.66 -1.51
CA THR A 31 4.92 -10.60 -1.73
C THR A 31 3.54 -11.03 -1.23
N ILE A 32 3.09 -12.22 -1.63
CA ILE A 32 1.80 -12.79 -1.21
C ILE A 32 1.77 -13.04 0.30
N TYR A 33 2.85 -13.60 0.87
CA TYR A 33 2.95 -13.86 2.30
C TYR A 33 2.82 -12.58 3.12
N ARG A 34 3.56 -11.52 2.76
CA ARG A 34 3.49 -10.22 3.45
C ARG A 34 2.15 -9.54 3.28
N PHE A 35 1.58 -9.58 2.09
CA PHE A 35 0.24 -9.03 1.85
C PHE A 35 -0.81 -9.74 2.70
N ASN A 36 -0.79 -11.07 2.79
CA ASN A 36 -1.71 -11.82 3.63
C ASN A 36 -1.55 -11.45 5.11
N ALA A 37 -0.31 -11.29 5.59
CA ALA A 37 -0.05 -10.85 6.97
C ALA A 37 -0.53 -9.40 7.23
N LEU A 38 -0.37 -8.48 6.28
CA LEU A 38 -0.77 -7.08 6.44
C LEU A 38 -2.26 -6.82 6.15
N SER A 39 -2.89 -7.69 5.37
CA SER A 39 -4.32 -7.63 5.05
C SER A 39 -5.22 -8.20 6.15
N GLU A 40 -4.65 -8.83 7.18
CA GLU A 40 -5.41 -9.34 8.32
C GLU A 40 -6.10 -8.19 9.09
N GLY A 41 -7.43 -8.12 8.98
CA GLY A 41 -8.22 -7.04 9.55
C GLY A 41 -8.06 -5.70 8.81
N ALA A 42 -7.53 -5.73 7.59
CA ALA A 42 -7.45 -4.57 6.72
C ALA A 42 -8.80 -4.21 6.13
N THR A 43 -8.97 -2.93 5.82
CA THR A 43 -10.08 -2.39 5.04
C THR A 43 -9.58 -2.04 3.64
N GLU A 44 -10.48 -1.82 2.68
CA GLU A 44 -10.12 -1.39 1.31
C GLU A 44 -9.06 -2.28 0.64
N ILE A 45 -9.34 -3.57 0.60
CA ILE A 45 -8.46 -4.58 0.02
C ILE A 45 -8.67 -4.62 -1.49
N ALA A 46 -7.61 -4.30 -2.23
CA ALA A 46 -7.46 -4.62 -3.64
C ALA A 46 -6.57 -5.88 -3.75
N PRO A 47 -7.14 -7.04 -4.14
CA PRO A 47 -6.37 -8.27 -4.29
C PRO A 47 -5.32 -8.13 -5.40
N PHE A 48 -4.30 -8.97 -5.37
CA PHE A 48 -3.29 -8.99 -6.42
C PHE A 48 -3.91 -9.25 -7.78
N GLN A 49 -3.62 -8.37 -8.74
CA GLN A 49 -4.01 -8.51 -10.13
C GLN A 49 -2.81 -8.28 -11.03
N ASP A 50 -2.74 -9.05 -12.11
CA ASP A 50 -1.79 -8.79 -13.17
C ASP A 50 -2.18 -7.51 -13.88
N GLN A 51 -1.28 -6.53 -13.80
CA GLN A 51 -1.52 -5.22 -14.34
C GLN A 51 -0.84 -5.05 -15.69
N PHE A 52 -1.38 -4.16 -16.52
CA PHE A 52 -0.97 -4.01 -17.92
C PHE A 52 0.51 -3.63 -18.13
N TRP A 53 1.20 -3.18 -17.07
CA TRP A 53 2.62 -2.86 -17.08
C TRP A 53 3.53 -4.06 -16.73
N GLY A 54 2.99 -5.27 -16.69
CA GLY A 54 3.78 -6.50 -16.50
C GLY A 54 4.21 -6.74 -15.05
N ALA A 55 3.42 -6.26 -14.09
CA ALA A 55 3.67 -6.51 -12.67
C ALA A 55 2.39 -6.92 -11.96
N LEU A 56 2.56 -7.71 -10.91
CA LEU A 56 1.50 -8.13 -10.02
C LEU A 56 1.30 -7.05 -8.96
N TRP A 57 0.15 -6.38 -8.99
CA TRP A 57 -0.14 -5.23 -8.14
C TRP A 57 -1.27 -5.49 -7.16
N GLY A 58 -1.13 -5.03 -5.92
CA GLY A 58 -2.17 -5.14 -4.88
C GLY A 58 -2.09 -4.00 -3.86
N CYS A 59 -3.17 -3.78 -3.12
CA CYS A 59 -3.27 -2.71 -2.13
C CYS A 59 -4.14 -3.12 -0.94
N CYS A 60 -3.80 -2.68 0.27
CA CYS A 60 -4.68 -2.81 1.44
C CYS A 60 -4.49 -1.62 2.40
N LEU A 61 -5.55 -1.24 3.12
CA LEU A 61 -5.47 -0.32 4.25
C LEU A 61 -5.44 -1.16 5.53
N ASN A 62 -4.25 -1.31 6.14
CA ASN A 62 -4.12 -2.17 7.31
C ASN A 62 -4.96 -1.65 8.50
N ARG A 63 -5.15 -2.48 9.53
CA ARG A 63 -5.91 -2.13 10.75
C ARG A 63 -5.39 -0.90 11.52
N TYR A 64 -4.17 -0.46 11.22
CA TYR A 64 -3.55 0.72 11.83
C TYR A 64 -3.76 1.98 10.99
N GLY A 65 -4.53 1.90 9.89
CA GLY A 65 -4.80 3.03 9.00
C GLY A 65 -3.60 3.41 8.12
N ILE A 66 -2.71 2.47 7.81
CA ILE A 66 -1.59 2.67 6.88
C ILE A 66 -1.92 1.98 5.56
N ARG A 67 -1.84 2.74 4.46
CA ARG A 67 -2.05 2.18 3.13
C ARG A 67 -0.77 1.50 2.64
N TRP A 68 -0.88 0.21 2.34
CA TRP A 68 0.17 -0.60 1.76
C TRP A 68 -0.15 -0.90 0.32
N MET A 69 0.85 -0.70 -0.52
CA MET A 69 0.85 -1.07 -1.92
C MET A 69 1.95 -2.10 -2.14
N PHE A 70 1.67 -3.09 -2.96
CA PHE A 70 2.62 -4.12 -3.33
C PHE A 70 2.71 -4.17 -4.84
N ASN A 71 3.93 -4.18 -5.35
CA ASN A 71 4.20 -4.27 -6.76
C ASN A 71 5.32 -5.29 -6.97
N TYR A 72 5.00 -6.42 -7.60
CA TYR A 72 5.97 -7.44 -7.95
C TYR A 72 6.15 -7.47 -9.46
N ALA A 73 7.29 -6.98 -9.94
CA ALA A 73 7.70 -7.15 -11.32
C ALA A 73 8.56 -8.42 -11.42
N GLU A 74 8.19 -9.33 -12.32
CA GLU A 74 9.02 -10.50 -12.60
C GLU A 74 10.30 -10.06 -13.32
N ASN A 75 11.38 -9.89 -12.57
CA ASN A 75 12.71 -9.64 -13.13
C ASN A 75 13.22 -10.94 -13.76
N ASN A 76 12.79 -11.18 -15.00
CA ASN A 76 13.24 -12.29 -15.81
C ASN A 76 14.71 -12.05 -16.21
N SER A 77 15.64 -12.52 -15.37
CA SER A 77 17.09 -12.49 -15.62
C SER A 77 17.53 -13.71 -16.40
#